data_AF-A0A2S8HQ43-F1
#
_entry.id   AF-A0A2S8HQ43-F1
#
_cell.length_a   1.000
_cell.length_b   1.000
_cell.length_c   1.000
_cell.angle_alpha   90.00
_cell.angle_beta   90.00
_cell.angle_gamma   90.00
#
_symmetry.space_group_name_H-M   'P 1'
#
loop_
_entity.id
_entity.type
_entity.pdbx_description
1 polymer ?
#
loop_
_entity_poly.entity_id
_entity_poly.type
_entity_poly.pdbx_seq_one_letter_code
_entity_poly.pdbx_strand_id
1 'polypeptide(L)'
;MASRALTSIALSAVTLLSGCSAFRNYDSELAQTNQQLAAGNVDAALTLLEKNNTGTDKDLLYYFEKGELLRAKGDLSGSQNAWTSADQVVGKWEDAVKLDTEKYLAQFGSFLVNDKVRRYEGYDYEKVMLTTQMALNLLAVNDFDGARTAIKKTHEREAVIADLRDKEYLKSEEQAEKEGVKTQYKDLQGYPVASLDAPEVVSLKNSYQSAFSHYLAGFVYEALGEKDLAAPGYRKAAELRPNTPLLEQALVNLDKPAKDQDSDILIVVQSGLAPSRDSIRIPLPLPISNNVVITPLSFPIIKPDTSTAPFAQIGVDGQQVNLTQLNSTTAMSRRALRDDMPGIILRTTVRAVTKGVAQKKINETNPLAGLAVGISSAVLEGADTRTWRTLPDTTQVVRLRLKKGEHQVSLPSAVGGSVVKVTVDQRYQVISLRAVGNQVFASGLAAHVIPSTNPTTMASLKQP
;
A
#
# COMPACT_ATOMS: atom_id res chain seq x y z
N MET A 1 -28.58 35.54 -23.26
CA MET A 1 -27.40 34.65 -23.29
C MET A 1 -26.73 34.49 -21.92
N ALA A 2 -26.65 35.54 -21.08
CA ALA A 2 -26.08 35.46 -19.72
C ALA A 2 -26.77 34.45 -18.78
N SER A 3 -28.10 34.28 -18.83
CA SER A 3 -28.81 33.36 -17.92
C SER A 3 -28.52 31.87 -18.20
N ARG A 4 -28.18 31.52 -19.46
CA ARG A 4 -27.80 30.15 -19.86
C ARG A 4 -26.38 29.78 -19.44
N ALA A 5 -25.47 30.75 -19.42
CA ALA A 5 -24.11 30.56 -18.88
C ALA A 5 -24.14 30.41 -17.35
N LEU A 6 -24.94 31.22 -16.65
CA LEU A 6 -25.15 31.11 -15.19
C LEU A 6 -25.80 29.78 -14.78
N THR A 7 -26.80 29.30 -15.54
CA THR A 7 -27.40 27.98 -15.28
C THR A 7 -26.44 26.84 -15.59
N SER A 8 -25.59 26.94 -16.62
CA SER A 8 -24.59 25.92 -16.93
C SER A 8 -23.47 25.86 -15.87
N ILE A 9 -23.03 27.01 -15.35
CA ILE A 9 -22.06 27.11 -14.24
C ILE A 9 -22.68 26.58 -12.94
N ALA A 10 -23.94 26.92 -12.65
CA ALA A 10 -24.65 26.39 -11.48
C ALA A 10 -24.89 24.88 -11.57
N LEU A 11 -25.21 24.35 -12.76
CA LEU A 11 -25.39 22.90 -12.98
C LEU A 11 -24.04 22.14 -12.89
N SER A 12 -22.95 22.78 -13.33
CA SER A 12 -21.58 22.26 -13.16
C SER A 12 -21.14 22.30 -11.69
N ALA A 13 -21.51 23.34 -10.94
CA ALA A 13 -21.26 23.43 -9.50
C ALA A 13 -22.08 22.40 -8.70
N VAL A 14 -23.34 22.16 -9.09
CA VAL A 14 -24.22 21.16 -8.44
C VAL A 14 -23.78 19.72 -8.73
N THR A 15 -23.24 19.44 -9.91
CA THR A 15 -22.65 18.12 -10.23
C THR A 15 -21.29 17.90 -9.56
N LEU A 16 -20.53 18.95 -9.27
CA LEU A 16 -19.32 18.88 -8.43
C LEU A 16 -19.64 18.67 -6.94
N LEU A 17 -20.80 19.15 -6.47
CA LEU A 17 -21.27 18.98 -5.09
C LEU A 17 -21.81 17.56 -4.79
N SER A 18 -22.06 16.73 -5.81
CA SER A 18 -22.39 15.32 -5.63
C SER A 18 -21.14 14.45 -5.35
N GLY A 19 -19.94 15.03 -5.49
CA GLY A 19 -18.65 14.38 -5.27
C GLY A 19 -18.09 14.52 -3.85
N CYS A 20 -18.93 14.44 -2.81
CA CYS A 20 -18.51 14.61 -1.40
C CYS A 20 -17.32 13.72 -0.99
N SER A 21 -17.09 12.59 -1.66
CA SER A 21 -15.92 11.72 -1.43
C SER A 21 -14.58 12.35 -1.82
N ALA A 22 -14.53 13.23 -2.84
CA ALA A 22 -13.30 13.89 -3.30
C ALA A 22 -12.77 14.94 -2.30
N PHE A 23 -13.58 15.36 -1.32
CA PHE A 23 -13.22 16.32 -0.28
C PHE A 23 -13.04 15.70 1.11
N ARG A 24 -13.25 14.38 1.25
CA ARG A 24 -12.98 13.66 2.51
C ARG A 24 -11.50 13.75 2.86
N ASN A 25 -11.20 13.96 4.13
CA ASN A 25 -9.84 13.90 4.63
C ASN A 25 -9.53 12.46 5.07
N TYR A 26 -9.31 11.61 4.07
CA TYR A 26 -9.10 10.17 4.24
C TYR A 26 -7.99 9.85 5.27
N ASP A 27 -6.89 10.61 5.26
CA ASP A 27 -5.79 10.44 6.21
C ASP A 27 -6.26 10.61 7.67
N SER A 28 -7.02 11.67 7.95
CA SER A 28 -7.55 11.91 9.30
C SER A 28 -8.58 10.89 9.75
N GLU A 29 -9.42 10.41 8.82
CA GLU A 29 -10.42 9.38 9.09
C GLU A 29 -9.73 8.05 9.46
N LEU A 30 -8.72 7.66 8.68
CA LEU A 30 -7.98 6.42 8.93
C LEU A 30 -7.03 6.52 10.12
N ALA A 31 -6.54 7.71 10.48
CA ALA A 31 -5.75 7.89 11.70
C ALA A 31 -6.53 7.45 12.94
N GLN A 32 -7.83 7.77 13.02
CA GLN A 32 -8.70 7.34 14.12
C GLN A 32 -8.94 5.82 14.12
N THR A 33 -9.20 5.25 12.95
CA THR A 33 -9.35 3.79 12.79
C THR A 33 -8.07 3.05 13.20
N ASN A 34 -6.91 3.52 12.76
CA ASN A 34 -5.61 2.95 13.08
C ASN A 34 -5.27 3.08 14.56
N GLN A 35 -5.67 4.17 15.22
CA GLN A 35 -5.53 4.31 16.67
C GLN A 35 -6.32 3.24 17.42
N GLN A 36 -7.56 2.94 16.99
CA GLN A 36 -8.35 1.84 17.58
C GLN A 36 -7.70 0.48 17.33
N LEU A 37 -7.18 0.24 16.13
CA LEU A 37 -6.44 -0.99 15.81
C LEU A 37 -5.20 -1.15 16.68
N ALA A 38 -4.37 -0.10 16.83
CA ALA A 38 -3.18 -0.10 17.67
C ALA A 38 -3.50 -0.26 19.17
N ALA A 39 -4.72 0.10 19.59
CA ALA A 39 -5.23 -0.14 20.94
C ALA A 39 -5.84 -1.54 21.13
N GLY A 40 -5.97 -2.33 20.06
CA GLY A 40 -6.58 -3.67 20.09
C GLY A 40 -8.11 -3.67 19.96
N ASN A 41 -8.71 -2.50 19.80
CA ASN A 41 -10.16 -2.31 19.70
C ASN A 41 -10.66 -2.50 18.26
N VAL A 42 -10.50 -3.71 17.72
CA VAL A 42 -10.78 -3.99 16.30
C VAL A 42 -12.24 -3.73 15.93
N ASP A 43 -13.19 -4.03 16.81
CA ASP A 43 -14.62 -3.74 16.58
C ASP A 43 -14.92 -2.25 16.48
N ALA A 44 -14.24 -1.42 17.29
CA ALA A 44 -14.35 0.03 17.20
C ALA A 44 -13.73 0.55 15.91
N ALA A 45 -12.58 -0.01 15.50
CA ALA A 45 -11.94 0.31 14.22
C ALA A 45 -12.85 0.01 13.02
N LEU A 46 -13.50 -1.16 13.01
CA LEU A 46 -14.49 -1.54 12.00
C LEU A 46 -15.70 -0.61 12.01
N THR A 47 -16.22 -0.26 13.19
CA THR A 47 -17.35 0.67 13.33
C THR A 47 -17.01 2.05 12.74
N LEU A 48 -15.82 2.58 13.02
CA LEU A 48 -15.34 3.84 12.43
C LEU A 48 -15.20 3.74 10.90
N LEU A 49 -14.66 2.62 10.40
CA LEU A 49 -14.54 2.40 8.95
C LEU A 49 -15.91 2.40 8.27
N GLU A 50 -16.90 1.69 8.81
CA GLU A 50 -18.26 1.66 8.25
C GLU A 50 -18.95 3.02 8.37
N LYS A 51 -18.81 3.72 9.50
CA LYS A 51 -19.37 5.06 9.71
C LYS A 51 -18.85 6.08 8.69
N ASN A 52 -17.57 5.99 8.34
CA ASN A 52 -16.99 6.91 7.37
C ASN A 52 -17.38 6.54 5.93
N ASN A 53 -17.79 5.29 5.68
CA ASN A 53 -18.14 4.79 4.35
C ASN A 53 -19.62 4.40 4.30
N THR A 54 -20.55 5.36 4.38
CA THR A 54 -22.00 5.07 4.38
C THR A 54 -22.60 4.81 3.00
N GLY A 55 -21.91 5.16 1.92
CA GLY A 55 -22.39 4.95 0.54
C GLY A 55 -22.59 3.47 0.20
N THR A 56 -23.51 3.20 -0.74
CA THR A 56 -23.76 1.85 -1.27
C THR A 56 -22.60 1.36 -2.13
N ASP A 57 -21.98 2.26 -2.89
CA ASP A 57 -20.80 1.98 -3.69
C ASP A 57 -19.54 2.16 -2.84
N LYS A 58 -18.93 1.04 -2.46
CA LYS A 58 -17.65 1.04 -1.75
C LYS A 58 -16.49 1.14 -2.73
N ASP A 59 -15.46 1.88 -2.36
CA ASP A 59 -14.25 2.02 -3.16
C ASP A 59 -13.19 0.97 -2.80
N LEU A 60 -12.09 0.96 -3.56
CA LEU A 60 -10.99 0.02 -3.37
C LEU A 60 -10.38 0.13 -1.96
N LEU A 61 -10.21 1.36 -1.45
CA LEU A 61 -9.64 1.61 -0.13
C LEU A 61 -10.51 1.00 0.96
N TYR A 62 -11.83 1.16 0.90
CA TYR A 62 -12.71 0.52 1.87
C TYR A 62 -12.46 -0.99 1.97
N TYR A 63 -12.35 -1.68 0.84
CA TYR A 63 -12.13 -3.13 0.83
C TYR A 63 -10.73 -3.53 1.31
N PHE A 64 -9.71 -2.74 0.97
CA PHE A 64 -8.35 -2.88 1.50
C PHE A 64 -8.34 -2.81 3.03
N GLU A 65 -8.86 -1.72 3.59
CA GLU A 65 -8.89 -1.49 5.03
C GLU A 65 -9.74 -2.52 5.76
N LYS A 66 -10.93 -2.82 5.23
CA LYS A 66 -11.86 -3.79 5.82
C LYS A 66 -11.24 -5.18 5.89
N GLY A 67 -10.53 -5.61 4.87
CA GLY A 67 -9.89 -6.93 4.85
C GLY A 67 -8.81 -7.07 5.93
N GLU A 68 -7.95 -6.07 6.14
CA GLU A 68 -6.95 -6.09 7.22
C GLU A 68 -7.61 -6.07 8.61
N LEU A 69 -8.64 -5.24 8.81
CA LEU A 69 -9.33 -5.17 10.10
C LEU A 69 -10.07 -6.48 10.43
N LEU A 70 -10.73 -7.10 9.45
CA LEU A 70 -11.38 -8.40 9.65
C LEU A 70 -10.35 -9.51 9.90
N ARG A 71 -9.20 -9.47 9.22
CA ARG A 71 -8.09 -10.37 9.50
C ARG A 71 -7.60 -10.18 10.93
N ALA A 72 -7.35 -8.96 11.39
CA ALA A 72 -6.94 -8.67 12.76
C ALA A 72 -7.98 -9.11 13.81
N LYS A 73 -9.27 -9.09 13.45
CA LYS A 73 -10.37 -9.63 14.28
C LYS A 73 -10.37 -11.17 14.37
N GLY A 74 -9.64 -11.84 13.48
CA GLY A 74 -9.68 -13.30 13.30
C GLY A 74 -10.77 -13.79 12.35
N ASP A 75 -11.55 -12.90 11.73
CA ASP A 75 -12.54 -13.23 10.71
C ASP A 75 -11.87 -13.35 9.33
N LEU A 76 -11.18 -14.48 9.12
CA LEU A 76 -10.47 -14.75 7.87
C LEU A 76 -11.41 -14.85 6.66
N SER A 77 -12.62 -15.38 6.84
CA SER A 77 -13.60 -15.49 5.76
C SER A 77 -14.11 -14.11 5.34
N GLY A 78 -14.50 -13.27 6.30
CA GLY A 78 -14.88 -11.88 6.05
C GLY A 78 -13.74 -11.08 5.41
N SER A 79 -12.51 -11.27 5.89
CA SER A 79 -11.30 -10.67 5.31
C SER A 79 -11.10 -11.06 3.85
N GLN A 80 -11.16 -12.37 3.56
CA GLN A 80 -11.00 -12.91 2.21
C GLN A 80 -12.09 -12.39 1.25
N ASN A 81 -13.33 -12.26 1.72
CA ASN A 81 -14.44 -11.72 0.92
C ASN A 81 -14.27 -10.23 0.62
N ALA A 82 -13.82 -9.44 1.59
CA ALA A 82 -13.50 -8.02 1.39
C ALA A 82 -12.38 -7.87 0.35
N TRP A 83 -11.29 -8.61 0.49
CA TRP A 83 -10.19 -8.55 -0.47
C TRP A 83 -10.51 -9.15 -1.83
N THR A 84 -11.41 -10.13 -1.93
CA THR A 84 -11.93 -10.59 -3.23
C THR A 84 -12.69 -9.47 -3.95
N SER A 85 -13.43 -8.63 -3.21
CA SER A 85 -14.08 -7.44 -3.79
C SER A 85 -13.06 -6.40 -4.25
N ALA A 86 -11.98 -6.19 -3.49
CA ALA A 86 -10.84 -5.37 -3.95
C ALA A 86 -10.19 -5.96 -5.21
N ASP A 87 -9.99 -7.27 -5.25
CA ASP A 87 -9.35 -8.00 -6.36
C ASP A 87 -10.17 -7.88 -7.65
N GLN A 88 -11.50 -7.86 -7.56
CA GLN A 88 -12.38 -7.58 -8.69
C GLN A 88 -12.21 -6.15 -9.22
N VAL A 89 -12.00 -5.16 -8.34
CA VAL A 89 -11.74 -3.77 -8.76
C VAL A 89 -10.38 -3.68 -9.46
N VAL A 90 -9.36 -4.34 -8.92
CA VAL A 90 -8.03 -4.41 -9.55
C VAL A 90 -8.08 -5.18 -10.87
N GLY A 91 -8.83 -6.27 -10.96
CA GLY A 91 -9.03 -7.04 -12.19
C GLY A 91 -9.66 -6.22 -13.31
N LYS A 92 -10.65 -5.35 -13.01
CA LYS A 92 -11.21 -4.41 -13.99
C LYS A 92 -10.17 -3.41 -14.52
N TRP A 93 -9.25 -2.98 -13.65
CA TRP A 93 -8.12 -2.14 -14.06
C TRP A 93 -7.15 -2.93 -14.96
N GLU A 94 -6.82 -4.18 -14.60
CA GLU A 94 -5.97 -5.06 -15.42
C GLU A 94 -6.58 -5.29 -16.81
N ASP A 95 -7.89 -5.55 -16.88
CA ASP A 95 -8.62 -5.75 -18.15
C ASP A 95 -8.56 -4.49 -19.02
N ALA A 96 -8.73 -3.30 -18.42
CA ALA A 96 -8.64 -2.03 -19.14
C ALA A 96 -7.23 -1.79 -19.70
N VAL A 97 -6.19 -2.10 -18.92
CA VAL A 97 -4.78 -1.96 -19.33
C VAL A 97 -4.41 -2.95 -20.43
N LYS A 98 -4.85 -4.21 -20.32
CA LYS A 98 -4.59 -5.28 -21.31
C LYS A 98 -5.33 -5.05 -22.62
N LEU A 99 -6.55 -4.50 -22.57
CA LEU A 99 -7.38 -4.30 -23.76
C LEU A 99 -6.79 -3.25 -24.69
N ASP A 100 -6.38 -2.10 -24.15
CA ASP A 100 -5.82 -0.99 -24.92
C ASP A 100 -4.97 -0.08 -24.01
N THR A 101 -3.68 -0.43 -23.89
CA THR A 101 -2.75 0.29 -23.01
C THR A 101 -2.56 1.74 -23.46
N GLU A 102 -2.54 2.02 -24.77
CA GLU A 102 -2.34 3.36 -25.30
C GLU A 102 -3.53 4.27 -24.96
N LYS A 103 -4.75 3.77 -25.14
CA LYS A 103 -5.98 4.47 -24.77
C LYS A 103 -6.08 4.66 -23.26
N TYR A 104 -5.75 3.65 -22.46
CA TYR A 104 -5.70 3.78 -21.00
C TYR A 104 -4.73 4.90 -20.60
N LEU A 105 -3.50 4.88 -21.11
CA LEU A 105 -2.51 5.93 -20.87
C LEU A 105 -2.94 7.30 -21.41
N ALA A 106 -3.71 7.37 -22.50
CA ALA A 106 -4.23 8.64 -23.03
C ALA A 106 -5.30 9.25 -22.10
N GLN A 107 -6.19 8.42 -21.56
CA GLN A 107 -7.19 8.84 -20.58
C GLN A 107 -6.53 9.24 -19.25
N PHE A 108 -5.58 8.43 -18.78
CA PHE A 108 -4.87 8.66 -17.52
C PHE A 108 -3.83 9.79 -17.62
N GLY A 109 -3.33 10.11 -18.81
CA GLY A 109 -2.41 11.21 -19.09
C GLY A 109 -3.04 12.60 -19.09
N SER A 110 -4.36 12.74 -18.91
CA SER A 110 -5.04 14.04 -18.97
C SER A 110 -4.51 15.03 -17.93
N PHE A 111 -3.97 16.16 -18.40
CA PHE A 111 -3.40 17.23 -17.57
C PHE A 111 -4.42 18.09 -16.85
N LEU A 112 -5.67 18.08 -17.30
CA LEU A 112 -6.68 19.03 -16.81
C LEU A 112 -7.36 18.55 -15.52
N VAL A 113 -7.38 17.24 -15.29
CA VAL A 113 -8.03 16.63 -14.12
C VAL A 113 -7.07 16.67 -12.93
N ASN A 114 -7.55 17.15 -11.78
CA ASN A 114 -6.78 17.13 -10.54
C ASN A 114 -6.61 15.68 -10.04
N ASP A 115 -5.41 15.33 -9.55
CA ASP A 115 -5.09 13.98 -9.07
C ASP A 115 -5.99 13.55 -7.90
N LYS A 116 -6.44 14.48 -7.05
CA LYS A 116 -7.39 14.25 -5.94
C LYS A 116 -8.82 13.89 -6.41
N VAL A 117 -9.20 14.31 -7.61
CA VAL A 117 -10.55 14.06 -8.19
C VAL A 117 -10.57 12.78 -9.00
N ARG A 118 -9.41 12.20 -9.34
CA ARG A 118 -9.32 10.91 -10.03
C ARG A 118 -9.83 9.78 -9.15
N ARG A 119 -10.37 8.73 -9.80
CA ARG A 119 -10.71 7.49 -9.10
C ARG A 119 -9.41 6.87 -8.55
N TYR A 120 -9.47 6.40 -7.32
CA TYR A 120 -8.35 5.67 -6.72
C TYR A 120 -8.27 4.25 -7.31
N GLU A 121 -7.12 3.91 -7.89
CA GLU A 121 -6.87 2.61 -8.53
C GLU A 121 -5.87 1.73 -7.74
N GLY A 122 -5.37 2.23 -6.60
CA GLY A 122 -4.33 1.58 -5.81
C GLY A 122 -2.94 1.82 -6.37
N TYR A 123 -1.93 1.94 -5.52
CA TYR A 123 -0.54 1.92 -5.97
C TYR A 123 -0.12 0.50 -6.36
N ASP A 124 0.86 0.37 -7.24
CA ASP A 124 1.24 -0.94 -7.77
C ASP A 124 1.69 -1.92 -6.69
N TYR A 125 2.39 -1.44 -5.65
CA TYR A 125 2.71 -2.25 -4.48
C TYR A 125 1.48 -2.71 -3.71
N GLU A 126 0.43 -1.89 -3.60
CA GLU A 126 -0.81 -2.26 -2.90
C GLU A 126 -1.57 -3.33 -3.68
N LYS A 127 -1.60 -3.19 -5.01
CA LYS A 127 -2.22 -4.21 -5.89
C LYS A 127 -1.50 -5.55 -5.72
N VAL A 128 -0.17 -5.58 -5.69
CA VAL A 128 0.61 -6.82 -5.48
C VAL A 128 0.48 -7.35 -4.05
N MET A 129 0.47 -6.46 -3.05
CA MET A 129 0.28 -6.84 -1.66
C MET A 129 -1.11 -7.42 -1.41
N LEU A 130 -2.16 -6.97 -2.11
CA LEU A 130 -3.50 -7.54 -1.98
C LEU A 130 -3.51 -9.07 -2.14
N THR A 131 -2.95 -9.59 -3.24
CA THR A 131 -2.91 -11.03 -3.49
C THR A 131 -1.95 -11.76 -2.56
N THR A 132 -0.91 -11.07 -2.09
CA THR A 132 0.02 -11.60 -1.08
C THR A 132 -0.69 -11.79 0.27
N GLN A 133 -1.48 -10.80 0.71
CA GLN A 133 -2.26 -10.88 1.94
C GLN A 133 -3.37 -11.93 1.84
N MET A 134 -4.03 -12.05 0.68
CA MET A 134 -4.97 -13.14 0.39
C MET A 134 -4.31 -14.51 0.48
N ALA A 135 -3.11 -14.69 -0.09
CA ALA A 135 -2.37 -15.95 0.04
C ALA A 135 -2.08 -16.27 1.51
N LEU A 136 -1.71 -15.28 2.33
CA LEU A 136 -1.51 -15.48 3.77
C LEU A 136 -2.81 -15.85 4.51
N ASN A 137 -3.98 -15.33 4.13
CA ASN A 137 -5.25 -15.76 4.71
C ASN A 137 -5.53 -17.25 4.42
N LEU A 138 -5.28 -17.67 3.19
CA LEU A 138 -5.48 -19.07 2.76
C LEU A 138 -4.50 -20.00 3.48
N LEU A 139 -3.23 -19.58 3.60
CA LEU A 139 -2.23 -20.33 4.36
C LEU A 139 -2.52 -20.41 5.86
N ALA A 140 -3.19 -19.40 6.44
CA ALA A 140 -3.62 -19.43 7.84
C ALA A 140 -4.67 -20.52 8.13
N VAL A 141 -5.35 -21.02 7.09
CA VAL A 141 -6.26 -22.19 7.17
C VAL A 141 -5.69 -23.42 6.45
N ASN A 142 -4.38 -23.46 6.20
CA ASN A 142 -3.64 -24.52 5.51
C ASN A 142 -4.10 -24.79 4.06
N ASP A 143 -4.74 -23.81 3.39
CA ASP A 143 -5.14 -23.92 1.98
C ASP A 143 -3.98 -23.51 1.05
N PHE A 144 -3.04 -24.43 0.83
CA PHE A 144 -1.89 -24.22 -0.05
C PHE A 144 -2.28 -24.13 -1.54
N ASP A 145 -3.31 -24.85 -2.00
CA ASP A 145 -3.81 -24.79 -3.38
C ASP A 145 -4.47 -23.44 -3.69
N GLY A 146 -5.28 -22.92 -2.76
CA GLY A 146 -5.81 -21.58 -2.83
C GLY A 146 -4.70 -20.53 -2.82
N ALA A 147 -3.72 -20.67 -1.91
CA ALA A 147 -2.57 -19.77 -1.85
C ALA A 147 -1.77 -19.76 -3.16
N ARG A 148 -1.55 -20.94 -3.77
CA ARG A 148 -0.94 -21.09 -5.11
C ARG A 148 -1.69 -20.30 -6.18
N THR A 149 -3.02 -20.29 -6.14
CA THR A 149 -3.84 -19.50 -7.07
C THR A 149 -3.65 -17.99 -6.86
N ALA A 150 -3.60 -17.53 -5.61
CA ALA A 150 -3.31 -16.12 -5.29
C ALA A 150 -1.87 -15.71 -5.69
N ILE A 151 -0.89 -16.60 -5.52
CA ILE A 151 0.49 -16.42 -5.98
C ILE A 151 0.54 -16.27 -7.51
N LYS A 152 -0.17 -17.14 -8.25
CA LYS A 152 -0.25 -17.02 -9.71
C LYS A 152 -0.80 -15.66 -10.15
N LYS A 153 -1.88 -15.18 -9.52
CA LYS A 153 -2.43 -13.84 -9.76
C LYS A 153 -1.41 -12.74 -9.48
N THR A 154 -0.60 -12.90 -8.43
CA THR A 154 0.47 -11.95 -8.10
C THR A 154 1.45 -11.81 -9.27
N HIS A 155 1.90 -12.92 -9.87
CA HIS A 155 2.81 -12.87 -11.02
C HIS A 155 2.17 -12.27 -12.28
N GLU A 156 0.91 -12.62 -12.57
CA GLU A 156 0.17 -12.04 -13.70
C GLU A 156 0.03 -10.52 -13.54
N ARG A 157 -0.29 -10.06 -12.33
CA ARG A 157 -0.40 -8.65 -11.98
C ARG A 157 0.91 -7.90 -12.10
N GLU A 158 2.01 -8.46 -11.61
CA GLU A 158 3.34 -7.88 -11.77
C GLU A 158 3.71 -7.71 -13.25
N ALA A 159 3.36 -8.68 -14.11
CA ALA A 159 3.61 -8.60 -15.54
C ALA A 159 2.81 -7.48 -16.22
N VAL A 160 1.54 -7.29 -15.84
CA VAL A 160 0.69 -6.20 -16.33
C VAL A 160 1.24 -4.84 -15.90
N ILE A 161 1.65 -4.73 -14.63
CA ILE A 161 2.25 -3.50 -14.10
C ILE A 161 3.55 -3.19 -14.85
N ALA A 162 4.41 -4.18 -15.09
CA ALA A 162 5.66 -4.01 -15.81
C ALA A 162 5.44 -3.45 -17.22
N ASP A 163 4.57 -4.07 -18.02
CA ASP A 163 4.25 -3.63 -19.38
C ASP A 163 3.66 -2.20 -19.41
N LEU A 164 2.77 -1.89 -18.46
CA LEU A 164 2.20 -0.56 -18.35
C LEU A 164 3.26 0.50 -18.02
N ARG A 165 4.14 0.23 -17.05
CA ARG A 165 5.15 1.18 -16.60
C ARG A 165 6.22 1.45 -17.65
N ASP A 166 6.61 0.44 -18.41
CA ASP A 166 7.55 0.61 -19.52
C ASP A 166 6.98 1.58 -20.57
N LYS A 167 5.69 1.45 -20.92
CA LYS A 167 4.99 2.34 -21.86
C LYS A 167 4.73 3.74 -21.27
N GLU A 168 4.35 3.81 -19.99
CA GLU A 168 4.10 5.09 -19.30
C GLU A 168 5.38 5.94 -19.26
N TYR A 169 6.52 5.32 -18.96
CA TYR A 169 7.81 6.00 -18.90
C TYR A 169 8.15 6.69 -20.22
N LEU A 170 8.12 5.93 -21.33
CA LEU A 170 8.40 6.45 -22.67
C LEU A 170 7.46 7.61 -23.03
N LYS A 171 6.15 7.44 -22.79
CA LYS A 171 5.15 8.47 -23.09
C LYS A 171 5.35 9.73 -22.25
N SER A 172 5.68 9.58 -20.97
CA SER A 172 5.95 10.71 -20.09
C SER A 172 7.20 11.48 -20.51
N GLU A 173 8.22 10.79 -21.01
CA GLU A 173 9.45 11.40 -21.52
C GLU A 173 9.17 12.22 -22.80
N GLU A 174 8.54 11.60 -23.80
CA GLU A 174 8.14 12.27 -25.05
C GLU A 174 7.29 13.52 -24.78
N GLN A 175 6.36 13.43 -23.82
CA GLN A 175 5.46 14.52 -23.49
C GLN A 175 6.14 15.62 -22.68
N ALA A 176 7.11 15.28 -21.81
CA ALA A 176 7.94 16.26 -21.12
C ALA A 176 8.80 17.06 -22.11
N GLU A 177 9.36 16.41 -23.13
CA GLU A 177 10.10 17.08 -24.20
C GLU A 177 9.20 18.02 -25.01
N LYS A 178 8.02 17.55 -25.42
CA LYS A 178 7.05 18.33 -26.19
C LYS A 178 6.57 19.58 -25.48
N GLU A 179 6.31 19.48 -24.17
CA GLU A 179 5.83 20.59 -23.34
C GLU A 179 6.98 21.43 -22.77
N GLY A 180 8.24 21.08 -23.05
CA GLY A 180 9.43 21.80 -22.59
C GLY A 180 9.68 21.71 -21.08
N VAL A 181 9.12 20.70 -20.40
CA VAL A 181 9.27 20.51 -18.96
C VAL A 181 10.53 19.71 -18.66
N LYS A 182 11.58 20.40 -18.19
CA LYS A 182 12.88 19.78 -17.82
C LYS A 182 13.08 19.59 -16.32
N THR A 183 12.15 20.10 -15.51
CA THR A 183 12.25 20.09 -14.05
C THR A 183 12.21 18.67 -13.51
N GLN A 184 13.20 18.31 -12.69
CA GLN A 184 13.23 17.08 -11.93
C GLN A 184 12.84 17.35 -10.47
N TYR A 185 12.49 16.29 -9.73
CA TYR A 185 12.17 16.41 -8.31
C TYR A 185 13.34 16.97 -7.48
N LYS A 186 14.58 16.83 -7.98
CA LYS A 186 15.80 17.38 -7.38
C LYS A 186 15.89 18.90 -7.50
N ASP A 187 15.22 19.49 -8.48
CA ASP A 187 15.19 20.93 -8.71
C ASP A 187 14.13 21.63 -7.85
N LEU A 188 13.26 20.87 -7.17
CA LEU A 188 12.20 21.38 -6.31
C LEU A 188 12.79 21.84 -4.97
N GLN A 189 13.13 23.13 -4.87
CA GLN A 189 13.68 23.72 -3.65
C GLN A 189 12.73 23.53 -2.45
N GLY A 190 13.24 22.92 -1.36
CA GLY A 190 12.45 22.63 -0.16
C GLY A 190 11.71 21.28 -0.19
N TYR A 191 11.77 20.54 -1.29
CA TYR A 191 11.24 19.17 -1.36
C TYR A 191 12.19 18.17 -0.65
N PRO A 192 11.68 17.16 0.09
CA PRO A 192 12.51 16.22 0.83
C PRO A 192 13.16 15.14 -0.07
N VAL A 193 14.03 15.55 -0.99
CA VAL A 193 14.70 14.68 -1.98
C VAL A 193 15.43 13.50 -1.33
N ALA A 194 16.04 13.71 -0.16
CA ALA A 194 16.76 12.68 0.58
C ALA A 194 15.89 11.46 0.93
N SER A 195 14.57 11.64 1.10
CA SER A 195 13.67 10.53 1.37
C SER A 195 13.45 9.62 0.16
N LEU A 196 13.55 10.15 -1.07
CA LEU A 196 13.38 9.39 -2.31
C LEU A 196 14.70 8.78 -2.78
N ASP A 197 15.83 9.43 -2.48
CA ASP A 197 17.18 8.95 -2.84
C ASP A 197 17.82 8.09 -1.73
N ALA A 198 17.07 7.73 -0.68
CA ALA A 198 17.56 6.89 0.41
C ALA A 198 18.02 5.51 -0.11
N PRO A 199 19.10 4.91 0.42
CA PRO A 199 19.65 3.64 -0.06
C PRO A 199 18.62 2.52 -0.16
N GLU A 200 17.74 2.38 0.83
CA GLU A 200 16.68 1.38 0.86
C GLU A 200 15.59 1.58 -0.20
N VAL A 201 15.49 2.78 -0.79
CA VAL A 201 14.54 3.11 -1.86
C VAL A 201 15.16 2.87 -3.23
N VAL A 202 16.40 3.34 -3.43
CA VAL A 202 17.11 3.23 -4.72
C VAL A 202 17.62 1.83 -5.00
N SER A 203 17.85 1.03 -3.96
CA SER A 203 18.26 -0.38 -4.08
C SER A 203 17.12 -1.32 -4.48
N LEU A 204 15.86 -0.89 -4.34
CA LEU A 204 14.74 -1.66 -4.86
C LEU A 204 14.86 -1.77 -6.39
N LYS A 205 14.36 -2.85 -6.98
CA LYS A 205 14.31 -2.97 -8.44
C LYS A 205 13.23 -2.06 -9.04
N ASN A 206 12.07 -2.05 -8.40
CA ASN A 206 10.88 -1.27 -8.73
C ASN A 206 10.03 -1.12 -7.46
N SER A 207 8.90 -0.44 -7.57
CA SER A 207 8.01 -0.22 -6.43
C SER A 207 7.08 -1.39 -6.14
N TYR A 208 6.87 -2.34 -7.04
CA TYR A 208 5.75 -3.28 -6.97
C TYR A 208 6.16 -4.74 -6.68
N GLN A 209 7.35 -5.18 -7.07
CA GLN A 209 7.81 -6.54 -6.78
C GLN A 209 8.30 -6.65 -5.33
N SER A 210 7.81 -7.67 -4.63
CA SER A 210 8.17 -7.94 -3.24
C SER A 210 9.00 -9.21 -3.12
N ALA A 211 10.20 -9.09 -2.52
CA ALA A 211 11.03 -10.25 -2.23
C ALA A 211 10.30 -11.25 -1.32
N PHE A 212 9.45 -10.77 -0.41
CA PHE A 212 8.61 -11.62 0.42
C PHE A 212 7.59 -12.41 -0.42
N SER A 213 6.88 -11.76 -1.35
CA SER A 213 5.87 -12.44 -2.18
C SER A 213 6.47 -13.56 -3.02
N HIS A 214 7.67 -13.34 -3.60
CA HIS A 214 8.38 -14.38 -4.35
C HIS A 214 8.97 -15.47 -3.45
N TYR A 215 9.45 -15.13 -2.25
CA TYR A 215 9.91 -16.14 -1.29
C TYR A 215 8.75 -17.02 -0.78
N LEU A 216 7.59 -16.41 -0.51
CA LEU A 216 6.36 -17.11 -0.14
C LEU A 216 5.90 -18.04 -1.27
N ALA A 217 5.96 -17.57 -2.53
CA ALA A 217 5.69 -18.39 -3.70
C ALA A 217 6.58 -19.63 -3.75
N GLY A 218 7.90 -19.44 -3.58
CA GLY A 218 8.85 -20.56 -3.49
C GLY A 218 8.48 -21.56 -2.39
N PHE A 219 8.13 -21.07 -1.19
CA PHE A 219 7.74 -21.92 -0.07
C PHE A 219 6.45 -22.70 -0.32
N VAL A 220 5.43 -22.07 -0.92
CA VAL A 220 4.17 -22.72 -1.24
C VAL A 220 4.36 -23.80 -2.30
N TYR A 221 5.09 -23.51 -3.38
CA TYR A 221 5.39 -24.51 -4.40
C TYR A 221 6.25 -25.67 -3.86
N GLU A 222 7.22 -25.38 -2.99
CA GLU A 222 8.01 -26.41 -2.32
C GLU A 222 7.11 -27.32 -1.45
N ALA A 223 6.20 -26.73 -0.67
CA ALA A 223 5.26 -27.46 0.18
C ALA A 223 4.32 -28.37 -0.61
N LEU A 224 3.95 -27.97 -1.83
CA LEU A 224 3.13 -28.75 -2.77
C LEU A 224 3.94 -29.80 -3.55
N GLY A 225 5.26 -29.87 -3.35
CA GLY A 225 6.14 -30.78 -4.09
C GLY A 225 6.47 -30.33 -5.52
N GLU A 226 6.09 -29.11 -5.90
CA GLU A 226 6.31 -28.53 -7.22
C GLU A 226 7.67 -27.79 -7.28
N LYS A 227 8.79 -28.52 -7.09
CA LYS A 227 10.14 -27.92 -6.98
C LYS A 227 10.55 -27.05 -8.17
N ASP A 228 10.17 -27.45 -9.39
CA ASP A 228 10.45 -26.69 -10.62
C ASP A 228 9.76 -25.31 -10.62
N LEU A 229 8.63 -25.18 -9.92
CA LEU A 229 7.91 -23.93 -9.73
C LEU A 229 8.42 -23.16 -8.49
N ALA A 230 8.98 -23.86 -7.49
CA ALA A 230 9.58 -23.25 -6.31
C ALA A 230 10.86 -22.48 -6.64
N ALA A 231 11.74 -23.07 -7.46
CA ALA A 231 13.06 -22.50 -7.75
C ALA A 231 13.01 -21.07 -8.35
N PRO A 232 12.13 -20.76 -9.34
CA PRO A 232 11.95 -19.39 -9.82
C PRO A 232 11.55 -18.40 -8.74
N GLY A 233 10.64 -18.78 -7.82
CA GLY A 233 10.23 -17.93 -6.70
C GLY A 233 11.41 -17.57 -5.80
N TYR A 234 12.18 -18.56 -5.36
CA TYR A 234 13.37 -18.32 -4.53
C TYR A 234 14.45 -17.52 -5.24
N ARG A 235 14.75 -17.84 -6.50
CA ARG A 235 15.72 -17.09 -7.31
C ARG A 235 15.31 -15.63 -7.42
N LYS A 236 14.04 -15.37 -7.73
CA LYS A 236 13.52 -14.01 -7.87
C LYS A 236 13.56 -13.23 -6.55
N ALA A 237 13.27 -13.88 -5.42
CA ALA A 237 13.42 -13.26 -4.11
C ALA A 237 14.88 -12.84 -3.84
N ALA A 238 15.84 -13.72 -4.13
CA ALA A 238 17.27 -13.44 -3.97
C ALA A 238 17.77 -12.33 -4.92
N GLU A 239 17.25 -12.26 -6.16
CA GLU A 239 17.53 -11.15 -7.09
C GLU A 239 17.01 -9.81 -6.56
N LEU A 240 15.83 -9.79 -5.95
CA LEU A 240 15.22 -8.58 -5.40
C LEU A 240 15.88 -8.13 -4.10
N ARG A 241 16.51 -9.06 -3.36
CA ARG A 241 17.20 -8.76 -2.10
C ARG A 241 18.51 -9.56 -1.99
N PRO A 242 19.55 -9.18 -2.74
CA PRO A 242 20.83 -9.88 -2.73
C PRO A 242 21.51 -9.80 -1.35
N ASN A 243 22.47 -10.70 -1.09
CA ASN A 243 23.20 -10.80 0.17
C ASN A 243 22.28 -11.11 1.37
N THR A 244 21.22 -11.88 1.14
CA THR A 244 20.29 -12.30 2.19
C THR A 244 20.43 -13.82 2.40
N PRO A 245 21.13 -14.28 3.45
CA PRO A 245 21.44 -15.71 3.62
C PRO A 245 20.23 -16.64 3.58
N LEU A 246 19.08 -16.21 4.12
CA LEU A 246 17.84 -16.99 4.07
C LEU A 246 17.42 -17.31 2.63
N LEU A 247 17.49 -16.33 1.72
CA LEU A 247 17.03 -16.47 0.33
C LEU A 247 17.98 -17.33 -0.49
N GLU A 248 19.29 -17.14 -0.29
CA GLU A 248 20.34 -17.91 -0.96
C GLU A 248 20.30 -19.38 -0.53
N GLN A 249 20.13 -19.63 0.78
CA GLN A 249 20.05 -20.99 1.31
C GLN A 249 18.77 -21.73 0.89
N ALA A 250 17.65 -21.04 0.71
CA ALA A 250 16.41 -21.66 0.24
C ALA A 250 16.59 -22.34 -1.12
N LEU A 251 17.29 -21.68 -2.06
CA LEU A 251 17.60 -22.26 -3.37
C LEU A 251 18.57 -23.45 -3.27
N VAL A 252 19.62 -23.33 -2.45
CA VAL A 252 20.62 -24.41 -2.25
C VAL A 252 20.01 -25.64 -1.58
N ASN A 253 19.03 -25.45 -0.70
CA ASN A 253 18.41 -26.52 0.08
C ASN A 253 17.25 -27.20 -0.65
N LEU A 254 16.74 -26.63 -1.75
CA LEU A 254 15.56 -27.13 -2.47
C LEU A 254 15.71 -28.59 -2.95
N ASP A 255 16.89 -28.95 -3.43
CA ASP A 255 17.18 -30.31 -3.93
C ASP A 255 17.67 -31.27 -2.85
N LYS A 256 17.95 -30.76 -1.64
CA LYS A 256 18.40 -31.62 -0.55
C LYS A 256 17.24 -32.50 -0.08
N PRO A 257 17.46 -33.79 0.14
CA PRO A 257 16.43 -34.65 0.72
C PRO A 257 16.04 -34.10 2.09
N ALA A 258 14.73 -34.11 2.38
CA ALA A 258 14.24 -33.78 3.71
C ALA A 258 14.89 -34.76 4.70
N LYS A 259 15.74 -34.22 5.57
CA LYS A 259 16.27 -34.94 6.73
C LYS A 259 15.27 -34.66 7.84
N ASP A 260 14.71 -35.71 8.42
CA ASP A 260 13.86 -35.74 9.63
C ASP A 260 12.34 -35.77 9.45
N GLN A 261 11.66 -36.20 10.52
CA GLN A 261 10.20 -36.18 10.72
C GLN A 261 9.69 -34.79 11.14
N ASP A 262 10.57 -33.81 11.25
CA ASP A 262 10.24 -32.45 11.66
C ASP A 262 9.46 -31.71 10.56
N SER A 263 8.62 -30.78 11.01
CA SER A 263 7.84 -29.89 10.16
C SER A 263 8.65 -28.65 9.78
N ASP A 264 8.51 -28.20 8.55
CA ASP A 264 9.12 -26.98 8.03
C ASP A 264 8.15 -25.80 8.21
N ILE A 265 8.53 -24.87 9.08
CA ILE A 265 7.66 -23.80 9.56
C ILE A 265 8.19 -22.47 9.08
N LEU A 266 7.35 -21.73 8.35
CA LEU A 266 7.61 -20.35 7.99
C LEU A 266 6.81 -19.44 8.93
N ILE A 267 7.49 -18.79 9.87
CA ILE A 267 6.88 -17.75 10.69
C ILE A 267 7.04 -16.43 9.93
N VAL A 268 5.91 -15.82 9.59
CA VAL A 268 5.79 -14.51 8.94
C VAL A 268 5.36 -13.50 10.00
N VAL A 269 6.18 -12.48 10.23
CA VAL A 269 5.92 -11.40 11.19
C VAL A 269 5.75 -10.10 10.42
N GLN A 270 4.53 -9.56 10.45
CA GLN A 270 4.17 -8.29 9.84
C GLN A 270 4.02 -7.21 10.92
N SER A 271 4.71 -6.07 10.80
CA SER A 271 4.69 -5.01 11.82
C SER A 271 4.50 -3.60 11.26
N GLY A 272 3.96 -2.69 12.08
CA GLY A 272 3.77 -1.28 11.70
C GLY A 272 2.64 -1.04 10.70
N LEU A 273 2.28 0.21 10.45
CA LEU A 273 1.26 0.58 9.47
C LEU A 273 1.90 1.21 8.24
N ALA A 274 1.32 1.03 7.07
CA ALA A 274 1.77 1.69 5.84
C ALA A 274 1.85 3.22 6.05
N PRO A 275 2.83 3.88 5.40
CA PRO A 275 3.05 5.30 5.60
C PRO A 275 1.83 6.11 5.15
N SER A 276 1.62 7.28 5.74
CA SER A 276 0.66 8.23 5.18
C SER A 276 1.29 9.01 4.01
N ARG A 277 0.42 9.47 3.11
CA ARG A 277 0.79 10.45 2.09
C ARG A 277 0.29 11.81 2.52
N ASP A 278 1.14 12.81 2.36
CA ASP A 278 0.77 14.22 2.58
C ASP A 278 1.23 15.05 1.37
N SER A 279 1.01 16.35 1.41
CA SER A 279 1.41 17.30 0.38
C SER A 279 2.25 18.43 0.95
N ILE A 280 3.23 18.86 0.17
CA ILE A 280 4.00 20.08 0.41
C ILE A 280 3.79 21.04 -0.76
N ARG A 281 3.70 22.34 -0.48
CA ARG A 281 3.58 23.38 -1.50
C ARG A 281 4.95 23.96 -1.81
N ILE A 282 5.37 23.88 -3.07
CA ILE A 282 6.62 24.42 -3.56
C ILE A 282 6.31 25.54 -4.56
N PRO A 283 6.76 26.78 -4.32
CA PRO A 283 6.61 27.88 -5.27
C PRO A 283 7.54 27.67 -6.46
N LEU A 284 6.98 27.57 -7.66
CA LEU A 284 7.75 27.43 -8.90
C LEU A 284 7.55 28.64 -9.83
N PRO A 285 8.62 29.14 -10.48
CA PRO A 285 8.51 30.18 -11.49
C PRO A 285 7.97 29.57 -12.80
N LEU A 286 6.71 29.87 -13.14
CA LEU A 286 6.08 29.33 -14.34
C LEU A 286 5.92 30.41 -15.42
N PRO A 287 6.19 30.08 -16.71
CA PRO A 287 5.92 30.98 -17.82
C PRO A 287 4.41 31.00 -18.11
N ILE A 288 3.74 32.11 -17.80
CA ILE A 288 2.30 32.30 -18.03
C ILE A 288 2.11 33.56 -18.89
N SER A 289 1.72 33.36 -20.15
CA SER A 289 1.41 34.45 -21.10
C SER A 289 2.52 35.54 -21.16
N ASN A 290 3.75 35.11 -21.44
CA ASN A 290 4.98 35.91 -21.54
C ASN A 290 5.50 36.55 -20.23
N ASN A 291 4.86 36.28 -19.09
CA ASN A 291 5.35 36.69 -17.77
C ASN A 291 5.80 35.47 -16.97
N VAL A 292 6.78 35.65 -16.07
CA VAL A 292 7.12 34.63 -15.06
C VAL A 292 6.26 34.88 -13.83
N VAL A 293 5.45 33.90 -13.45
CA VAL A 293 4.56 33.98 -12.29
C VAL A 293 4.95 32.90 -11.29
N ILE A 294 5.24 33.32 -10.06
CA ILE A 294 5.50 32.39 -8.95
C ILE A 294 4.19 31.72 -8.57
N THR A 295 4.09 30.42 -8.83
CA THR A 295 2.87 29.64 -8.59
C THR A 295 3.17 28.55 -7.57
N PRO A 296 2.50 28.53 -6.40
CA PRO A 296 2.67 27.46 -5.42
C PRO A 296 2.02 26.18 -5.94
N LEU A 297 2.82 25.16 -6.21
CA LEU A 297 2.35 23.85 -6.67
C LEU A 297 2.44 22.81 -5.54
N SER A 298 1.41 21.98 -5.42
CA SER A 298 1.34 20.91 -4.42
C SER A 298 1.99 19.63 -4.93
N PHE A 299 2.97 19.09 -4.19
CA PHE A 299 3.64 17.82 -4.48
C PHE A 299 3.46 16.82 -3.33
N PRO A 300 3.27 15.53 -3.61
CA PRO A 300 3.12 14.50 -2.58
C PRO A 300 4.43 14.23 -1.85
N ILE A 301 4.32 13.87 -0.56
CA ILE A 301 5.41 13.39 0.30
C ILE A 301 4.95 12.15 1.07
N ILE A 302 5.89 11.29 1.47
CA ILE A 302 5.62 10.10 2.28
C ILE A 302 6.01 10.36 3.74
N LYS A 303 5.08 10.12 4.66
CA LYS A 303 5.32 10.17 6.11
C LYS A 303 5.29 8.75 6.68
N PRO A 304 6.43 8.21 7.14
CA PRO A 304 6.46 6.87 7.72
C PRO A 304 5.60 6.82 8.99
N ASP A 305 4.95 5.68 9.21
CA ASP A 305 4.35 5.38 10.50
C ASP A 305 5.44 5.02 11.52
N THR A 306 5.30 5.53 12.74
CA THR A 306 6.22 5.23 13.85
C THR A 306 5.46 4.71 15.07
N SER A 307 4.20 4.27 14.89
CA SER A 307 3.34 3.82 15.98
C SER A 307 3.80 2.50 16.60
N THR A 308 4.54 1.67 15.84
CA THR A 308 5.02 0.35 16.26
C THR A 308 6.53 0.38 16.36
N ALA A 309 7.07 -0.01 17.51
CA ALA A 309 8.52 -0.06 17.71
C ALA A 309 9.15 -1.13 16.80
N PRO A 310 10.33 -0.86 16.18
CA PRO A 310 11.02 -1.85 15.37
C PRO A 310 11.60 -2.95 16.24
N PHE A 311 11.62 -4.18 15.71
CA PHE A 311 12.26 -5.33 16.32
C PHE A 311 12.73 -6.31 15.25
N ALA A 312 13.76 -7.10 15.56
CA ALA A 312 14.38 -8.05 14.62
C ALA A 312 14.52 -9.47 15.20
N GLN A 313 13.95 -9.72 16.38
CA GLN A 313 14.03 -10.99 17.08
C GLN A 313 12.68 -11.36 17.71
N ILE A 314 12.42 -12.67 17.78
CA ILE A 314 11.31 -13.26 18.52
C ILE A 314 11.83 -14.45 19.33
N GLY A 315 11.13 -14.84 20.39
CA GLY A 315 11.41 -16.10 21.08
C GLY A 315 10.60 -17.24 20.47
N VAL A 316 11.20 -18.41 20.32
CA VAL A 316 10.53 -19.67 19.99
C VAL A 316 10.98 -20.71 21.02
N ASP A 317 10.04 -21.22 21.81
CA ASP A 317 10.29 -22.14 22.94
C ASP A 317 11.41 -21.68 23.88
N GLY A 318 11.45 -20.37 24.14
CA GLY A 318 12.45 -19.72 25.00
C GLY A 318 13.79 -19.40 24.33
N GLN A 319 14.01 -19.81 23.08
CA GLN A 319 15.20 -19.45 22.30
C GLN A 319 14.96 -18.22 21.43
N GLN A 320 15.87 -17.25 21.46
CA GLN A 320 15.80 -16.08 20.58
C GLN A 320 16.22 -16.45 19.16
N VAL A 321 15.39 -16.08 18.18
CA VAL A 321 15.66 -16.28 16.76
C VAL A 321 15.63 -14.94 16.02
N ASN A 322 16.57 -14.73 15.10
CA ASN A 322 16.62 -13.55 14.26
C ASN A 322 15.57 -13.64 13.14
N LEU A 323 14.87 -12.54 12.93
CA LEU A 323 13.99 -12.34 11.79
C LEU A 323 14.77 -11.76 10.62
N THR A 324 14.44 -12.20 9.41
CA THR A 324 14.94 -11.63 8.16
C THR A 324 13.87 -10.74 7.55
N GLN A 325 14.10 -9.42 7.53
CA GLN A 325 13.21 -8.50 6.81
C GLN A 325 13.29 -8.76 5.32
N LEU A 326 12.14 -8.96 4.66
CA LEU A 326 12.04 -9.18 3.22
C LEU A 326 11.30 -8.04 2.51
N ASN A 327 10.46 -7.28 3.21
CA ASN A 327 9.69 -6.19 2.61
C ASN A 327 9.62 -4.95 3.51
N SER A 328 9.50 -3.76 2.90
CA SER A 328 9.10 -2.50 3.55
C SER A 328 8.15 -1.73 2.64
N THR A 329 6.90 -1.58 3.07
CA THR A 329 5.88 -0.78 2.36
C THR A 329 6.26 0.69 2.32
N THR A 330 6.91 1.24 3.35
CA THR A 330 7.45 2.60 3.31
C THR A 330 8.50 2.77 2.20
N ALA A 331 9.45 1.84 2.08
CA ALA A 331 10.44 1.90 1.01
C ALA A 331 9.81 1.75 -0.38
N MET A 332 8.86 0.81 -0.54
CA MET A 332 8.10 0.63 -1.78
C MET A 332 7.26 1.85 -2.15
N SER A 333 6.62 2.50 -1.17
CA SER A 333 5.81 3.70 -1.38
C SER A 333 6.66 4.91 -1.78
N ARG A 334 7.82 5.08 -1.14
CA ARG A 334 8.82 6.09 -1.56
C ARG A 334 9.36 5.79 -2.96
N ARG A 335 9.58 4.51 -3.29
CA ARG A 335 10.01 4.12 -4.63
C ARG A 335 8.94 4.41 -5.68
N ALA A 336 7.68 4.08 -5.39
CA ALA A 336 6.55 4.41 -6.26
C ALA A 336 6.48 5.92 -6.49
N LEU A 337 6.56 6.72 -5.42
CA LEU A 337 6.57 8.17 -5.54
C LEU A 337 7.74 8.67 -6.39
N ARG A 338 8.95 8.17 -6.16
CA ARG A 338 10.14 8.51 -6.95
C ARG A 338 9.93 8.23 -8.44
N ASP A 339 9.38 7.06 -8.78
CA ASP A 339 9.11 6.66 -10.15
C ASP A 339 7.98 7.51 -10.79
N ASP A 340 6.99 7.92 -9.99
CA ASP A 340 5.85 8.75 -10.44
C ASP A 340 6.19 10.26 -10.55
N MET A 341 7.22 10.75 -9.85
CA MET A 341 7.52 12.18 -9.74
C MET A 341 7.68 12.90 -11.10
N PRO A 342 8.38 12.34 -12.12
CA PRO A 342 8.47 12.99 -13.43
C PRO A 342 7.10 13.28 -14.05
N GLY A 343 6.20 12.29 -14.02
CA GLY A 343 4.83 12.44 -14.49
C GLY A 343 4.02 13.43 -13.65
N ILE A 344 4.17 13.39 -12.32
CA ILE A 344 3.50 14.34 -11.40
C ILE A 344 3.93 15.78 -11.68
N ILE A 345 5.23 16.03 -11.86
CA ILE A 345 5.78 17.35 -12.19
C ILE A 345 5.25 17.82 -13.53
N LEU A 346 5.33 16.98 -14.58
CA LEU A 346 4.81 17.29 -15.90
C LEU A 346 3.34 17.71 -15.84
N ARG A 347 2.48 16.85 -15.26
CA ARG A 347 1.04 17.12 -15.19
C ARG A 347 0.73 18.37 -14.38
N THR A 348 1.41 18.56 -13.24
CA THR A 348 1.16 19.69 -12.35
C THR A 348 1.58 21.01 -12.98
N THR A 349 2.74 21.05 -13.65
CA THR A 349 3.26 22.22 -14.35
C THR A 349 2.37 22.62 -15.53
N VAL A 350 2.04 21.67 -16.43
CA VAL A 350 1.17 21.94 -17.59
C VAL A 350 -0.22 22.39 -17.15
N ARG A 351 -0.79 21.77 -16.11
CA ARG A 351 -2.07 22.16 -15.51
C ARG A 351 -2.03 23.60 -14.99
N ALA A 352 -0.98 23.95 -14.24
CA ALA A 352 -0.82 25.28 -13.67
C ALA A 352 -0.65 26.37 -14.74
N VAL A 353 0.17 26.13 -15.76
CA VAL A 353 0.34 27.05 -16.90
C VAL A 353 -0.99 27.24 -17.64
N THR A 354 -1.69 26.14 -17.96
CA THR A 354 -2.99 26.19 -18.67
C THR A 354 -4.03 26.98 -17.87
N LYS A 355 -4.15 26.71 -16.56
CA LYS A 355 -5.04 27.46 -15.67
C LYS A 355 -4.65 28.93 -15.58
N GLY A 356 -3.35 29.23 -15.48
CA GLY A 356 -2.86 30.61 -15.43
C GLY A 356 -3.21 31.41 -16.68
N VAL A 357 -3.06 30.81 -17.87
CA VAL A 357 -3.45 31.44 -19.14
C VAL A 357 -4.97 31.69 -19.18
N ALA A 358 -5.78 30.71 -18.80
CA ALA A 358 -7.24 30.87 -18.75
C ALA A 358 -7.66 31.95 -17.74
N GLN A 359 -7.05 31.95 -16.55
CA GLN A 359 -7.29 32.92 -15.48
C GLN A 359 -6.96 34.35 -15.92
N LYS A 360 -5.83 34.54 -16.62
CA LYS A 360 -5.45 35.85 -17.17
C LYS A 360 -6.48 36.36 -18.17
N LYS A 361 -6.91 35.50 -19.11
CA LYS A 361 -7.93 35.84 -20.11
C LYS A 361 -9.28 36.21 -19.48
N ILE A 362 -9.67 35.50 -18.41
CA ILE A 362 -10.89 35.82 -17.65
C ILE A 362 -10.73 37.15 -16.90
N ASN A 363 -9.59 37.38 -16.24
CA ASN A 363 -9.30 38.64 -15.55
C ASN A 363 -9.37 39.85 -16.49
N GLU A 364 -8.86 39.73 -17.72
CA GLU A 364 -8.91 40.80 -18.74
C GLU A 364 -10.35 41.14 -19.17
N THR A 365 -11.27 40.17 -19.09
CA THR A 365 -12.68 40.37 -19.47
C THR A 365 -13.57 40.77 -18.28
N ASN A 366 -13.34 40.16 -17.11
CA ASN A 366 -14.08 40.41 -15.88
C ASN A 366 -13.19 40.09 -14.67
N PRO A 367 -12.58 41.12 -14.05
CA PRO A 367 -11.68 40.94 -12.90
C PRO A 367 -12.33 40.25 -11.69
N LEU A 368 -13.62 40.50 -11.44
CA LEU A 368 -14.35 39.88 -10.32
C LEU A 368 -14.60 38.39 -10.56
N ALA A 369 -15.00 38.02 -11.78
CA ALA A 369 -15.16 36.62 -12.16
C ALA A 369 -13.83 35.87 -12.08
N GLY A 370 -12.74 36.54 -12.47
CA GLY A 370 -11.42 35.97 -12.36
C GLY A 370 -10.97 35.76 -10.91
N LEU A 371 -11.16 36.72 -10.01
CA LEU A 371 -10.87 36.51 -8.58
C LEU A 371 -11.64 35.30 -8.01
N ALA A 372 -12.92 35.15 -8.37
CA ALA A 372 -13.74 34.01 -7.94
C ALA A 372 -13.21 32.65 -8.46
N VAL A 373 -12.76 32.59 -9.73
CA VAL A 373 -12.16 31.39 -10.33
C VAL A 373 -10.81 31.06 -9.70
N GLY A 374 -9.99 32.06 -9.37
CA GLY A 374 -8.69 31.87 -8.73
C GLY A 374 -8.81 31.27 -7.33
N ILE A 375 -9.73 31.80 -6.50
CA ILE A 375 -9.98 31.28 -5.14
C ILE A 375 -10.53 29.86 -5.18
N SER A 376 -11.52 29.58 -6.04
CA SER A 376 -12.10 28.24 -6.15
C SER A 376 -11.09 27.21 -6.69
N SER A 377 -10.21 27.60 -7.60
CA SER A 377 -9.16 26.72 -8.14
C SER A 377 -8.10 26.35 -7.10
N ALA A 378 -7.70 27.29 -6.23
CA ALA A 378 -6.70 27.04 -5.19
C ALA A 378 -7.19 26.02 -4.13
N VAL A 379 -8.50 25.99 -3.86
CA VAL A 379 -9.12 25.01 -2.94
C VAL A 379 -9.11 23.59 -3.52
N LEU A 380 -9.12 23.47 -4.86
CA LEU A 380 -9.13 22.19 -5.56
C LEU A 380 -7.72 21.60 -5.76
N GLU A 381 -6.65 22.35 -5.49
CA GLU A 381 -5.27 21.93 -5.74
C GLU A 381 -4.60 21.27 -4.53
N GLY A 382 -4.74 19.95 -4.44
CA GLY A 382 -3.99 19.10 -3.53
C GLY A 382 -3.41 17.88 -4.23
N ALA A 383 -2.35 17.30 -3.66
CA ALA A 383 -1.91 15.97 -4.04
C ALA A 383 -2.91 14.93 -3.52
N ASP A 384 -3.00 13.79 -4.19
CA ASP A 384 -3.74 12.65 -3.67
C ASP A 384 -3.02 12.07 -2.44
N THR A 385 -3.70 12.06 -1.29
CA THR A 385 -3.21 11.54 -0.02
C THR A 385 -3.73 10.16 0.32
N ARG A 386 -4.56 9.58 -0.57
CA ARG A 386 -5.11 8.23 -0.39
C ARG A 386 -4.03 7.17 -0.52
N THR A 387 -4.07 6.17 0.37
CA THR A 387 -3.23 4.96 0.38
C THR A 387 -3.83 3.92 1.32
N TRP A 388 -3.57 2.64 1.11
CA TRP A 388 -3.95 1.57 2.03
C TRP A 388 -3.15 1.67 3.34
N ARG A 389 -3.75 2.22 4.40
CA ARG A 389 -3.10 2.59 5.66
C ARG A 389 -2.98 1.46 6.68
N THR A 390 -3.86 0.46 6.66
CA THR A 390 -3.75 -0.71 7.56
C THR A 390 -2.75 -1.76 7.08
N LEU A 391 -2.33 -1.69 5.81
CA LEU A 391 -1.33 -2.58 5.23
C LEU A 391 -0.06 -2.59 6.11
N PRO A 392 0.57 -3.75 6.36
CA PRO A 392 1.78 -3.79 7.17
C PRO A 392 2.93 -3.01 6.55
N ASP A 393 3.70 -2.29 7.37
CA ASP A 393 4.90 -1.63 6.88
C ASP A 393 6.02 -2.64 6.63
N THR A 394 6.42 -3.36 7.68
CA THR A 394 7.55 -4.28 7.63
C THR A 394 7.06 -5.71 7.58
N THR A 395 7.60 -6.52 6.65
CA THR A 395 7.40 -7.97 6.66
C THR A 395 8.74 -8.66 6.85
N GLN A 396 8.82 -9.45 7.91
CA GLN A 396 9.99 -10.25 8.26
C GLN A 396 9.59 -11.71 8.38
N VAL A 397 10.56 -12.60 8.19
CA VAL A 397 10.31 -14.04 8.26
C VAL A 397 11.43 -14.76 8.99
N VAL A 398 11.10 -15.93 9.52
CA VAL A 398 12.07 -16.96 9.89
C VAL A 398 11.54 -18.32 9.46
N ARG A 399 12.40 -19.16 8.89
CA ARG A 399 12.10 -20.53 8.50
C ARG A 399 12.80 -21.47 9.49
N LEU A 400 12.04 -22.32 10.16
CA LEU A 400 12.50 -23.19 11.25
C LEU A 400 12.05 -24.63 10.99
N ARG A 401 12.78 -25.59 11.58
CA ARG A 401 12.30 -26.96 11.71
C ARG A 401 11.83 -27.19 13.13
N LEU A 402 10.56 -27.52 13.29
CA LEU A 402 9.94 -27.79 14.58
C LEU A 402 9.31 -29.19 14.56
N LYS A 403 9.30 -29.85 15.71
CA LYS A 403 8.55 -31.10 15.86
C LYS A 403 7.06 -30.81 15.75
N LYS A 404 6.27 -31.83 15.43
CA LYS A 404 4.81 -31.70 15.57
C LYS A 404 4.44 -31.57 17.04
N GLY A 405 3.49 -30.70 17.36
CA GLY A 405 3.05 -30.43 18.72
C GLY A 405 2.80 -28.95 19.00
N GLU A 406 2.75 -28.61 20.28
CA GLU A 406 2.54 -27.24 20.74
C GLU A 406 3.88 -26.53 20.98
N HIS A 407 3.97 -25.30 20.49
CA HIS A 407 5.12 -24.42 20.60
C HIS A 407 4.68 -23.05 21.13
N GLN A 408 5.61 -22.31 21.70
CA GLN A 408 5.38 -20.93 22.15
C GLN A 408 6.24 -19.97 21.35
N VAL A 409 5.59 -18.95 20.77
CA VAL A 409 6.27 -17.84 20.11
C VAL A 409 6.07 -16.58 20.94
N SER A 410 7.13 -15.97 21.44
CA SER A 410 7.07 -14.73 22.22
C SER A 410 7.54 -13.53 21.41
N LEU A 411 6.79 -12.45 21.46
CA LEU A 411 7.14 -11.18 20.83
C LEU A 411 7.88 -10.29 21.84
N PRO A 412 8.74 -9.35 21.39
CA PRO A 412 9.45 -8.44 22.28
C PRO A 412 8.52 -7.55 23.13
N SER A 413 8.98 -7.15 24.31
CA SER A 413 8.24 -6.22 25.18
C SER A 413 7.94 -4.88 24.52
N ALA A 414 8.77 -4.45 23.57
CA ALA A 414 8.57 -3.23 22.77
C ALA A 414 7.28 -3.25 21.94
N VAL A 415 6.69 -4.41 21.71
CA VAL A 415 5.40 -4.61 21.03
C VAL A 415 4.40 -5.35 21.91
N GLY A 416 4.49 -5.16 23.23
CA GLY A 416 3.54 -5.70 24.21
C GLY A 416 3.93 -7.02 24.85
N GLY A 417 4.99 -7.69 24.39
CA GLY A 417 5.50 -8.91 25.03
C GLY A 417 4.58 -10.13 24.93
N SER A 418 3.65 -10.14 23.96
CA SER A 418 2.64 -11.19 23.83
C SER A 418 3.27 -12.56 23.56
N VAL A 419 2.66 -13.59 24.11
CA VAL A 419 2.98 -14.99 23.80
C VAL A 419 1.87 -15.58 22.94
N VAL A 420 2.26 -16.21 21.85
CA VAL A 420 1.36 -16.87 20.89
C VAL A 420 1.62 -18.36 20.98
N LYS A 421 0.57 -19.13 21.28
CA LYS A 421 0.61 -20.58 21.23
C LYS A 421 0.45 -21.01 19.77
N VAL A 422 1.39 -21.82 19.30
CA VAL A 422 1.43 -22.35 17.94
C VAL A 422 1.27 -23.86 17.97
N THR A 423 0.34 -24.39 17.17
CA THR A 423 0.15 -25.83 16.98
C THR A 423 0.72 -26.22 15.63
N VAL A 424 1.75 -27.07 15.64
CA VAL A 424 2.40 -27.61 14.45
C VAL A 424 1.88 -29.01 14.18
N ASP A 425 1.13 -29.19 13.09
CA ASP A 425 0.52 -30.48 12.72
C ASP A 425 0.78 -30.87 11.25
N GLN A 426 1.08 -29.89 10.40
CA GLN A 426 1.43 -30.09 8.99
C GLN A 426 2.92 -30.30 8.78
N ARG A 427 3.29 -30.93 7.67
CA ARG A 427 4.71 -31.05 7.25
C ARG A 427 5.30 -29.70 6.85
N TYR A 428 4.52 -28.88 6.17
CA TYR A 428 4.83 -27.50 5.85
C TYR A 428 3.73 -26.63 6.45
N GLN A 429 4.10 -25.58 7.18
CA GLN A 429 3.11 -24.71 7.82
C GLN A 429 3.58 -23.26 7.82
N VAL A 430 2.64 -22.34 7.59
CA VAL A 430 2.91 -20.90 7.64
C VAL A 430 2.17 -20.30 8.83
N ILE A 431 2.91 -19.64 9.71
CA ILE A 431 2.38 -18.96 10.89
C ILE A 431 2.45 -17.46 10.65
N SER A 432 1.30 -16.80 10.54
CA SER A 432 1.23 -15.35 10.34
C SER A 432 0.97 -14.62 11.65
N LEU A 433 1.87 -13.71 12.01
CA LEU A 433 1.77 -12.84 13.18
C LEU A 433 1.76 -11.38 12.72
N ARG A 434 0.93 -10.56 13.37
CA ARG A 434 0.78 -9.13 13.07
C ARG A 434 0.97 -8.31 14.33
N ALA A 435 1.92 -7.38 14.33
CA ALA A 435 2.15 -6.43 15.43
C ALA A 435 1.77 -5.01 15.01
N VAL A 436 0.93 -4.34 15.80
CA VAL A 436 0.55 -2.93 15.60
C VAL A 436 0.52 -2.23 16.96
N GLY A 437 1.34 -1.21 17.13
CA GLY A 437 1.58 -0.59 18.44
C GLY A 437 2.10 -1.62 19.43
N ASN A 438 1.36 -1.80 20.53
CA ASN A 438 1.66 -2.79 21.57
C ASN A 438 0.76 -4.02 21.50
N GLN A 439 0.07 -4.22 20.37
CA GLN A 439 -0.87 -5.32 20.17
C GLN A 439 -0.32 -6.32 19.17
N VAL A 440 -0.51 -7.60 19.48
CA VAL A 440 -0.18 -8.72 18.60
C VAL A 440 -1.48 -9.43 18.23
N PHE A 441 -1.70 -9.57 16.93
CA PHE A 441 -2.78 -10.33 16.36
C PHE A 441 -2.20 -11.59 15.72
N ALA A 442 -2.83 -12.72 16.00
CA ALA A 442 -2.59 -13.97 15.30
C ALA A 442 -3.95 -14.48 14.83
N SER A 443 -3.99 -14.98 13.60
CA SER A 443 -5.22 -15.48 13.00
C SER A 443 -4.88 -16.69 12.17
N GLY A 444 -5.64 -17.76 12.34
CA GLY A 444 -5.41 -19.04 11.68
C GLY A 444 -5.62 -20.22 12.63
N LEU A 445 -5.68 -21.42 12.05
CA LEU A 445 -5.89 -22.66 12.82
C LEU A 445 -4.71 -22.96 13.75
N ALA A 446 -3.51 -22.55 13.34
CA ALA A 446 -2.27 -22.94 13.98
C ALA A 446 -1.78 -21.95 15.04
N ALA A 447 -2.35 -20.75 15.19
CA ALA A 447 -1.79 -19.72 16.07
C ALA A 447 -2.86 -18.96 16.86
N HIS A 448 -2.72 -18.96 18.18
CA HIS A 448 -3.64 -18.31 19.10
C HIS A 448 -2.86 -17.45 20.10
N VAL A 449 -3.18 -16.16 20.18
CA VAL A 449 -2.58 -15.26 21.18
C VAL A 449 -3.06 -15.70 22.56
N ILE A 450 -2.13 -15.93 23.49
CA ILE A 450 -2.47 -16.22 24.87
C ILE A 450 -2.94 -14.92 25.52
N PRO A 451 -4.19 -14.83 26.02
CA PRO A 451 -4.66 -13.63 26.69
C PRO A 451 -3.71 -13.27 27.84
N SER A 452 -3.14 -12.07 27.82
CA SER A 452 -2.34 -11.58 28.94
C SER A 452 -3.25 -11.44 30.16
N THR A 453 -3.01 -12.21 31.22
CA THR A 453 -3.63 -12.00 32.53
C THR A 453 -3.01 -10.77 33.20
N ASN A 454 -3.21 -9.58 32.64
CA ASN A 454 -2.86 -8.33 33.29
C ASN A 454 -4.11 -7.83 34.04
N PRO A 455 -4.12 -7.79 35.39
CA PRO A 455 -5.32 -7.47 36.19
C PRO A 455 -5.84 -6.02 36.06
N THR A 456 -5.20 -5.17 35.27
CA THR A 456 -5.40 -3.71 35.31
C THR A 456 -6.52 -3.18 34.41
N THR A 457 -7.11 -3.99 33.53
CA THR A 457 -8.20 -3.56 32.63
C THR A 457 -9.63 -3.77 33.18
N MET A 458 -9.80 -4.38 34.36
CA MET A 458 -11.13 -4.51 34.98
C MET A 458 -11.51 -3.39 35.96
N ALA A 459 -10.66 -2.38 36.16
CA ALA A 459 -10.89 -1.35 37.19
C ALA A 459 -11.65 -0.10 36.70
N SER A 460 -11.98 0.06 35.41
CA SER A 460 -12.73 1.24 34.93
C SER A 460 -14.22 1.01 34.68
N LEU A 461 -14.76 -0.16 35.05
CA LEU A 461 -16.19 -0.47 34.98
C LEU A 461 -16.75 -0.72 36.39
N LYS A 462 -16.68 0.31 37.25
CA LYS A 462 -17.44 0.50 38.50
C LYS A 462 -17.16 1.94 38.98
N GLN A 463 -17.91 2.92 38.46
CA GLN A 463 -19.12 3.53 39.06
C GLN A 463 -18.79 4.85 39.78
N PRO A 464 -19.76 5.76 40.03
CA PRO A 464 -21.23 5.59 40.04
C PRO A 464 -21.95 5.97 38.74
#